data_AF-A0A7X0LU23-F1
#
_entry.id   AF-A0A7X0LU23-F1
#
_cell.length_a   1.000
_cell.length_b   1.000
_cell.length_c   1.000
_cell.angle_alpha   90.00
_cell.angle_beta   90.00
_cell.angle_gamma   90.00
#
_symmetry.space_group_name_H-M   'P 1'
#
loop_
_entity.id
_entity.type
_entity.pdbx_description
1 polymer ?
#
loop_
_entity_poly.entity_id
_entity_poly.type
_entity_poly.pdbx_seq_one_letter_code
_entity_poly.pdbx_strand_id
1 'polypeptide(L)'
;MGFKQEIEFYGEDLQDFEMSPFETIEAFHKRTVLHQHYHELTPEEKTLLKEKDQFLLEMAESIYEHLKQIYDFQIDKPFEEWWWHLDKVANRQFTIDLEQGNVVQQSFLSTIVEFKSKEAYDLFLDWSRDKQIVIREKKNEDQKII
;
A
#
# COMPACT_ATOMS: atom_id res chain seq x y z
N MET A 1 2.25 30.03 4.97
CA MET A 1 3.15 28.90 5.28
C MET A 1 3.78 28.44 3.98
N GLY A 2 5.04 28.01 3.99
CA GLY A 2 5.70 27.46 2.79
C GLY A 2 5.52 25.94 2.71
N PHE A 3 5.55 25.36 1.51
CA PHE A 3 5.33 23.93 1.31
C PHE A 3 6.31 23.06 2.11
N LYS A 4 7.58 23.46 2.21
CA LYS A 4 8.55 22.80 3.09
C LYS A 4 8.04 22.59 4.52
N GLN A 5 7.44 23.62 5.12
CA GLN A 5 6.94 23.54 6.49
C GLN A 5 5.73 22.60 6.59
N GLU A 6 4.84 22.60 5.60
CA GLU A 6 3.71 21.67 5.53
C GLU A 6 4.18 20.21 5.40
N ILE A 7 5.25 19.96 4.65
CA ILE A 7 5.86 18.63 4.52
C ILE A 7 6.51 18.20 5.84
N GLU A 8 7.14 19.12 6.57
CA GLU A 8 7.71 18.84 7.89
C GLU A 8 6.61 18.47 8.88
N PHE A 9 5.52 19.24 8.96
CA PHE A 9 4.36 18.91 9.81
C PHE A 9 3.71 17.59 9.43
N TYR A 10 3.53 17.32 8.13
CA TYR A 10 3.07 16.02 7.66
C TYR A 10 3.97 14.89 8.20
N GLY A 11 5.29 15.05 8.14
CA GLY A 11 6.22 14.05 8.65
C GLY A 11 6.21 13.89 10.16
N GLU A 12 6.10 14.99 10.91
CA GLU A 12 6.01 14.98 12.38
C GLU A 12 4.73 14.27 12.85
N ASP A 13 3.59 14.56 12.19
CA ASP A 13 2.29 13.97 12.49
C ASP A 13 2.26 12.42 12.30
N LEU A 14 3.20 11.87 11.53
CA LEU A 14 3.34 10.42 11.29
C LEU A 14 4.25 9.70 12.28
N GLN A 15 5.15 10.42 12.97
CA GLN A 15 6.22 9.80 13.75
C GLN A 15 5.84 9.50 15.20
N ASP A 16 4.82 10.18 15.72
CA ASP A 16 4.37 10.01 17.10
C ASP A 16 3.09 9.16 17.13
N PHE A 17 3.21 7.90 17.55
CA PHE A 17 2.06 7.00 17.71
C PHE A 17 1.34 7.17 19.05
N GLU A 18 1.90 7.97 19.98
CA GLU A 18 1.20 8.41 21.19
C GLU A 18 0.18 9.51 20.86
N MET A 19 0.32 10.15 19.69
CA MET A 19 -0.66 11.08 19.14
C MET A 19 -1.97 10.40 18.78
N SER A 20 -3.04 11.19 18.85
CA SER A 20 -4.38 10.72 18.59
C SER A 20 -4.50 10.23 17.14
N PRO A 21 -5.25 9.15 16.85
CA PRO A 21 -5.56 8.75 15.48
C PRO A 21 -6.11 9.89 14.59
N PHE A 22 -6.73 10.91 15.19
CA PHE A 22 -7.18 12.12 14.48
C PHE A 22 -6.03 12.95 13.90
N GLU A 23 -4.89 13.03 14.58
CA GLU A 23 -3.70 13.77 14.11
C GLU A 23 -3.12 13.11 12.86
N THR A 24 -3.10 11.77 12.82
CA THR A 24 -2.72 11.03 11.61
C THR A 24 -3.69 11.25 10.45
N ILE A 25 -5.01 11.38 10.71
CA ILE A 25 -5.98 11.75 9.66
C ILE A 25 -5.70 13.17 9.14
N GLU A 26 -5.39 14.11 10.03
CA GLU A 26 -4.98 15.46 9.63
C GLU A 26 -3.69 15.43 8.79
N ALA A 27 -2.74 14.52 9.07
CA ALA A 27 -1.56 14.31 8.24
C ALA A 27 -1.95 13.89 6.79
N PHE A 28 -2.95 13.01 6.64
CA PHE A 28 -3.43 12.58 5.32
C PHE A 28 -4.13 13.71 4.57
N HIS A 29 -4.84 14.58 5.28
CA HIS A 29 -5.38 15.81 4.70
C HIS A 29 -4.27 16.75 4.22
N LYS A 30 -3.21 16.96 5.02
CA LYS A 30 -2.03 17.73 4.58
C LYS A 30 -1.39 17.11 3.33
N ARG A 31 -1.24 15.79 3.31
CA ARG A 31 -0.69 15.07 2.15
C ARG A 31 -1.53 15.26 0.88
N THR A 32 -2.85 15.36 1.03
CA THR A 32 -3.78 15.67 -0.06
C THR A 32 -3.58 17.08 -0.60
N VAL A 33 -3.43 18.08 0.27
CA VAL A 33 -3.10 19.45 -0.15
C VAL A 33 -1.77 19.49 -0.89
N LEU A 34 -0.74 18.83 -0.36
CA LEU A 34 0.57 18.73 -1.02
C LEU A 34 0.51 18.05 -2.39
N HIS A 35 -0.37 17.06 -2.57
CA HIS A 35 -0.61 16.43 -3.87
C HIS A 35 -1.25 17.40 -4.87
N GLN A 36 -2.26 18.16 -4.45
CA GLN A 36 -2.93 19.16 -5.30
C GLN A 36 -1.95 20.23 -5.80
N HIS A 37 -1.00 20.61 -4.95
CA HIS A 37 0.02 21.60 -5.28
C HIS A 37 1.36 20.99 -5.72
N TYR A 38 1.43 19.69 -6.02
CA TYR A 38 2.70 18.99 -6.29
C TYR A 38 3.53 19.62 -7.42
N HIS A 39 2.87 20.23 -8.40
CA HIS A 39 3.53 20.92 -9.50
C HIS A 39 4.22 22.23 -9.09
N GLU A 40 3.82 22.82 -7.96
CA GLU A 40 4.38 24.05 -7.39
C GLU A 40 5.57 23.79 -6.45
N LEU A 41 5.76 22.54 -5.99
CA LEU A 41 6.86 22.16 -5.11
C LEU A 41 8.21 22.25 -5.83
N THR A 42 9.23 22.73 -5.10
CA THR A 42 10.62 22.69 -5.59
C THR A 42 11.15 21.25 -5.64
N PRO A 43 12.24 20.97 -6.38
CA PRO A 43 12.87 19.66 -6.38
C PRO A 43 13.26 19.16 -4.97
N GLU A 44 13.73 20.07 -4.11
CA GLU A 44 14.09 19.77 -2.73
C GLU A 44 12.85 19.40 -1.90
N GLU A 45 11.76 20.14 -2.06
CA GLU A 45 10.48 19.85 -1.39
C GLU A 45 9.90 18.51 -1.85
N LYS A 46 9.99 18.18 -3.15
CA LYS A 46 9.58 16.86 -3.68
C LYS A 46 10.40 15.73 -3.08
N THR A 47 11.71 15.96 -2.92
CA THR A 47 12.62 14.98 -2.32
C THR A 47 12.25 14.78 -0.85
N LEU A 48 12.04 15.86 -0.10
CA LEU A 48 11.62 15.80 1.29
C LEU A 48 10.27 15.09 1.46
N LEU A 49 9.29 15.41 0.61
CA LEU A 49 7.98 14.75 0.62
C LEU A 49 8.10 13.25 0.36
N LYS A 50 8.96 12.86 -0.57
CA LYS A 50 9.24 11.45 -0.87
C LYS A 50 9.87 10.72 0.32
N GLU A 51 10.76 11.37 1.08
CA GLU A 51 11.31 10.80 2.32
C GLU A 51 10.20 10.55 3.36
N LYS A 52 9.25 11.48 3.49
CA LYS A 52 8.10 11.31 4.41
C LYS A 52 7.14 10.22 3.93
N ASP A 53 6.86 10.15 2.63
CA ASP A 53 6.05 9.10 2.03
C ASP A 53 6.70 7.72 2.21
N GLN A 54 8.03 7.62 2.07
CA GLN A 54 8.77 6.39 2.32
C GLN A 54 8.62 5.94 3.78
N PHE A 55 8.73 6.86 4.73
CA PHE A 55 8.48 6.57 6.15
C PHE A 55 7.05 6.06 6.39
N LEU A 56 6.04 6.69 5.76
CA LEU A 56 4.64 6.23 5.83
C LEU A 56 4.49 4.79 5.34
N LEU A 57 5.16 4.43 4.23
CA LEU A 57 5.12 3.06 3.69
C LEU A 57 5.78 2.05 4.62
N GLU A 58 6.92 2.39 5.22
CA GLU A 58 7.63 1.54 6.19
C GLU A 58 6.77 1.30 7.44
N MET A 59 6.04 2.31 7.87
CA MET A 59 5.17 2.27 9.05
C MET A 59 3.72 1.89 8.75
N ALA A 60 3.41 1.50 7.51
CA ALA A 60 2.03 1.40 7.05
C ALA A 60 1.17 0.45 7.90
N GLU A 61 1.71 -0.70 8.29
CA GLU A 61 1.00 -1.67 9.14
C GLU A 61 0.65 -1.08 10.51
N SER A 62 1.61 -0.42 11.17
CA SER A 62 1.39 0.21 12.49
C SER A 62 0.39 1.37 12.42
N ILE A 63 0.49 2.20 11.38
CA ILE A 63 -0.41 3.33 11.17
C ILE A 63 -1.83 2.85 10.85
N TYR A 64 -1.97 1.81 10.02
CA TYR A 64 -3.26 1.19 9.75
C TYR A 64 -3.90 0.62 11.02
N GLU A 65 -3.14 -0.10 11.84
CA GLU A 65 -3.63 -0.66 13.11
C GLU A 65 -4.11 0.42 14.10
N HIS A 66 -3.45 1.58 14.09
CA HIS A 66 -3.86 2.76 14.88
C HIS A 66 -5.15 3.39 14.37
N LEU A 67 -5.33 3.46 13.05
CA LEU A 67 -6.44 4.14 12.40
C LEU A 67 -7.70 3.28 12.26
N LYS A 68 -7.57 1.96 12.10
CA LYS A 68 -8.70 1.08 11.70
C LYS A 68 -9.89 1.07 12.65
N GLN A 69 -9.72 1.56 13.88
CA GLN A 69 -10.82 1.67 14.85
C GLN A 69 -11.68 2.92 14.65
N ILE A 70 -11.14 3.97 14.02
CA ILE A 70 -11.80 5.27 13.90
C ILE A 70 -12.01 5.72 12.45
N TYR A 71 -11.23 5.19 11.50
CA TYR A 71 -11.31 5.54 10.09
C TYR A 71 -11.85 4.37 9.27
N ASP A 72 -12.83 4.66 8.41
CA ASP A 72 -13.37 3.71 7.47
C ASP A 72 -12.61 3.77 6.15
N PHE A 73 -11.75 2.77 5.92
CA PHE A 73 -10.98 2.64 4.68
C PHE A 73 -11.81 2.21 3.47
N GLN A 74 -13.13 1.96 3.63
CA GLN A 74 -14.04 1.71 2.51
C GLN A 74 -14.44 3.00 1.77
N ILE A 75 -14.00 4.18 2.22
CA ILE A 75 -14.29 5.45 1.57
C ILE A 75 -13.61 5.52 0.19
N ASP A 76 -14.39 5.93 -0.82
CA ASP A 76 -13.95 6.03 -2.21
C ASP A 76 -13.10 7.28 -2.44
N LYS A 77 -11.81 7.19 -2.10
CA LYS A 77 -10.79 8.18 -2.45
C LYS A 77 -10.11 7.80 -3.77
N PRO A 78 -9.71 8.77 -4.61
CA PRO A 78 -8.92 8.49 -5.81
C PRO A 78 -7.66 7.67 -5.47
N PHE A 79 -7.21 6.81 -6.39
CA PHE A 79 -6.02 5.98 -6.15
C PHE A 79 -4.75 6.83 -6.11
N GLU A 80 -4.73 7.97 -6.79
CA GLU A 80 -3.66 8.96 -6.75
C GLU A 80 -3.41 9.47 -5.32
N GLU A 81 -4.44 9.45 -4.46
CA GLU A 81 -4.34 9.72 -3.04
C GLU A 81 -4.13 8.45 -2.21
N TRP A 82 -3.12 7.66 -2.59
CA TRP A 82 -2.87 6.31 -2.09
C TRP A 82 -2.74 6.19 -0.56
N TRP A 83 -2.35 7.26 0.13
CA TRP A 83 -2.24 7.28 1.60
C TRP A 83 -3.60 7.08 2.28
N TRP A 84 -4.72 7.37 1.61
CA TRP A 84 -6.07 7.02 2.11
C TRP A 84 -6.40 5.54 1.98
N HIS A 85 -5.64 4.79 1.18
CA HIS A 85 -5.80 3.36 0.94
C HIS A 85 -4.76 2.56 1.74
N LEU A 86 -4.46 3.02 2.95
CA LEU A 86 -3.39 2.48 3.76
C LEU A 86 -3.69 1.04 4.23
N ASP A 87 -4.97 0.68 4.32
CA ASP A 87 -5.42 -0.71 4.48
C ASP A 87 -4.89 -1.61 3.36
N LYS A 88 -4.94 -1.16 2.11
CA LYS A 88 -4.46 -1.93 0.95
C LYS A 88 -2.94 -1.99 0.91
N VAL A 89 -2.27 -0.93 1.34
CA VAL A 89 -0.80 -0.91 1.47
C VAL A 89 -0.34 -1.88 2.59
N ALA A 90 -0.93 -1.76 3.78
CA ALA A 90 -0.62 -2.62 4.93
C ALA A 90 -0.87 -4.11 4.63
N ASN A 91 -1.97 -4.42 3.93
CA ASN A 91 -2.29 -5.78 3.51
C ASN A 91 -1.54 -6.24 2.25
N ARG A 92 -0.56 -5.46 1.76
CA ARG A 92 0.27 -5.77 0.58
C ARG A 92 -0.53 -6.01 -0.72
N GLN A 93 -1.70 -5.38 -0.81
CA GLN A 93 -2.49 -5.36 -2.04
C GLN A 93 -1.98 -4.28 -3.00
N PHE A 94 -1.43 -3.18 -2.47
CA PHE A 94 -0.80 -2.10 -3.23
C PHE A 94 0.71 -2.08 -3.00
N THR A 95 1.45 -1.73 -4.05
CA THR A 95 2.84 -1.29 -3.96
C THR A 95 2.93 0.11 -4.55
N ILE A 96 3.60 1.03 -3.89
CA ILE A 96 3.71 2.41 -4.34
C ILE A 96 5.08 2.63 -4.95
N ASP A 97 5.13 3.08 -6.20
CA ASP A 97 6.36 3.53 -6.83
C ASP A 97 6.54 5.03 -6.56
N LEU A 98 7.39 5.35 -5.58
CA LEU A 98 7.69 6.71 -5.18
C LEU A 98 8.53 7.50 -6.21
N GLU A 99 9.16 6.86 -7.20
CA GLU A 99 9.89 7.57 -8.26
C GLU A 99 8.93 8.23 -9.25
N GLN A 100 7.80 7.58 -9.49
CA GLN A 100 6.80 8.05 -10.47
C GLN A 100 5.53 8.59 -9.79
N GLY A 101 5.38 8.41 -8.48
CA GLY A 101 4.16 8.74 -7.74
C GLY A 101 2.98 7.85 -8.12
N ASN A 102 3.25 6.69 -8.73
CA ASN A 102 2.23 5.81 -9.28
C ASN A 102 1.91 4.68 -8.29
N VAL A 103 0.62 4.41 -8.11
CA VAL A 103 0.16 3.20 -7.42
C VAL A 103 0.30 2.01 -8.37
N VAL A 104 1.18 1.08 -8.02
CA VAL A 104 1.26 -0.22 -8.69
C VAL A 104 0.35 -1.18 -7.93
N GLN A 105 -0.87 -1.41 -8.44
CA GLN A 105 -1.74 -2.44 -7.88
C GLN A 105 -1.08 -3.80 -8.06
N GLN A 106 -0.83 -4.50 -6.95
CA GLN A 106 -0.55 -5.93 -7.00
C GLN A 106 -1.90 -6.65 -7.04
N SER A 107 -2.46 -6.84 -8.24
CA SER A 107 -3.62 -7.72 -8.40
C SER A 107 -3.18 -9.17 -8.17
N PHE A 108 -3.15 -9.63 -6.92
CA PHE A 108 -3.07 -11.05 -6.61
C PHE A 108 -4.48 -11.62 -6.53
N LEU A 109 -5.05 -11.98 -7.69
CA LEU A 109 -6.14 -12.95 -7.70
C LEU A 109 -5.54 -14.30 -7.30
N SER A 110 -5.64 -14.68 -6.03
CA SER A 110 -5.38 -16.06 -5.62
C SER A 110 -6.68 -16.85 -5.76
N THR A 111 -6.73 -17.72 -6.76
CA THR A 111 -7.82 -18.70 -6.92
C THR A 111 -7.23 -20.07 -6.65
N ILE A 112 -7.88 -20.84 -5.77
CA ILE A 112 -7.55 -22.25 -5.59
C ILE A 112 -8.21 -23.00 -6.75
N VAL A 113 -7.39 -23.66 -7.56
CA VAL A 113 -7.84 -24.52 -8.66
C VAL A 113 -7.50 -25.94 -8.30
N GLU A 114 -8.51 -26.80 -8.20
CA GLU A 114 -8.33 -28.24 -8.03
C GLU A 114 -8.27 -28.92 -9.41
N PHE A 115 -7.19 -29.67 -9.64
CA PHE A 115 -6.99 -30.41 -10.87
C PHE A 115 -7.37 -31.88 -10.68
N LYS A 116 -8.21 -32.39 -11.58
CA LYS A 116 -8.66 -33.79 -11.55
C LYS A 116 -7.60 -34.78 -12.04
N SER A 117 -6.53 -34.30 -12.64
CA SER A 117 -5.45 -35.12 -13.21
C SER A 117 -4.15 -34.30 -13.30
N LYS A 118 -3.01 -35.01 -13.44
CA LYS A 118 -1.70 -34.38 -13.60
C LYS A 118 -1.58 -33.69 -14.96
N GLU A 119 -2.16 -34.27 -16.00
CA GLU A 119 -2.14 -33.72 -17.35
C GLU A 119 -2.86 -32.35 -17.40
N ALA A 120 -3.97 -32.20 -16.67
CA ALA A 120 -4.67 -30.91 -16.56
C ALA A 120 -3.86 -29.86 -15.80
N TYR A 121 -3.10 -30.27 -14.79
CA TYR A 121 -2.18 -29.38 -14.07
C TYR A 121 -1.03 -28.93 -14.96
N ASP A 122 -0.40 -29.84 -15.69
CA ASP A 122 0.73 -29.54 -16.57
C ASP A 122 0.32 -28.58 -17.71
N LEU A 123 -0.86 -28.76 -18.31
CA LEU A 123 -1.42 -27.84 -19.29
C LEU A 123 -1.71 -26.45 -18.71
N PHE A 124 -2.19 -26.38 -17.47
CA PHE A 124 -2.40 -25.11 -16.78
C PHE A 124 -1.07 -24.43 -16.45
N LEU A 125 -0.04 -25.16 -16.01
CA LEU A 125 1.29 -24.63 -15.78
C LEU A 125 1.87 -24.00 -17.05
N ASP A 126 1.74 -24.69 -18.18
CA ASP A 126 2.23 -24.19 -19.46
C ASP A 126 1.50 -22.90 -19.88
N TRP A 127 0.17 -22.91 -19.84
CA TRP A 127 -0.65 -21.72 -20.10
C TRP A 127 -0.34 -20.56 -19.12
N SER A 128 -0.08 -20.87 -17.85
CA SER A 128 0.19 -19.86 -16.81
C SER A 128 1.53 -19.13 -17.02
N ARG A 129 2.54 -19.83 -17.56
CA ARG A 129 3.85 -19.27 -17.88
C ARG A 129 3.74 -18.21 -18.97
N ASP A 130 2.95 -18.48 -20.00
CA ASP A 130 2.64 -17.52 -21.07
C ASP A 130 1.89 -16.29 -20.58
N LYS A 131 1.17 -16.41 -19.46
CA LYS A 131 0.39 -15.33 -18.84
C LYS A 131 1.08 -14.66 -17.65
N GLN A 132 2.33 -15.03 -17.34
CA GLN A 132 3.09 -14.51 -16.20
C GLN A 132 2.38 -14.67 -14.85
N ILE A 133 1.60 -15.73 -14.69
CA ILE A 133 0.88 -16.02 -13.44
C ILE A 133 1.82 -16.77 -12.49
N VAL A 134 1.92 -16.30 -11.23
CA VAL A 134 2.71 -16.96 -10.19
C VAL A 134 1.89 -18.05 -9.51
N ILE A 135 2.34 -19.30 -9.62
CA ILE A 135 1.69 -20.46 -9.00
C ILE A 135 2.45 -20.86 -7.74
N ARG A 136 1.73 -21.08 -6.64
CA ARG A 136 2.27 -21.63 -5.39
C ARG A 136 1.50 -22.90 -5.05
N GLU A 137 2.21 -24.02 -4.91
CA GLU A 137 1.61 -25.25 -4.42
C GLU A 137 1.27 -25.10 -2.93
N LYS A 138 0.01 -25.32 -2.57
CA LYS A 138 -0.39 -25.42 -1.17
C LYS A 138 0.02 -26.80 -0.66
N LYS A 139 1.12 -26.86 0.10
CA LYS A 139 1.46 -28.07 0.86
C LYS A 139 0.43 -28.26 1.97
N ASN A 140 -0.31 -29.36 1.95
CA ASN A 140 -1.14 -29.77 3.08
C ASN A 140 -0.22 -30.16 4.24
N GLU A 141 -0.35 -29.48 5.38
CA GLU A 141 0.40 -29.83 6.60
C GLU A 141 -0.13 -31.09 7.31
N ASP A 142 -1.21 -31.71 6.80
CA ASP A 142 -1.84 -32.90 7.39
C ASP A 142 -1.45 -34.24 6.73
N GLN A 143 -0.18 -34.43 6.43
CA GLN A 143 0.37 -35.78 6.19
C GLN A 143 1.46 -36.11 7.22
N LYS A 144 1.05 -36.26 8.48
CA LYS A 144 1.65 -37.26 9.37
C LYS A 144 0.71 -38.46 9.46
N ILE A 145 1.00 -39.47 8.64
CA ILE A 145 0.41 -40.80 8.75
C ILE A 145 1.54 -41.75 9.16
N ILE A 146 1.45 -42.18 10.42
CA ILE A 146 2.00 -43.39 11.07
C ILE A 146 3.51 -43.47 11.21
#